data_AF-A0A267F6N5-F1
#
_entry.id   AF-A0A267F6N5-F1
#
_cell.length_a   1.000
_cell.length_b   1.000
_cell.length_c   1.000
_cell.angle_alpha   90.00
_cell.angle_beta   90.00
_cell.angle_gamma   90.00
#
_symmetry.space_group_name_H-M   'P 1'
#
loop_
_entity.id
_entity.type
_entity.pdbx_description
1 polymer ?
#
loop_
_entity_poly.entity_id
_entity_poly.type
_entity_poly.pdbx_seq_one_letter_code
_entity_poly.pdbx_strand_id
1 'polypeptide(L)'
;MADFKHGLCGCFDDCGLCIITYFVPCYTFGKNAEAVGDSCVLCGLAFLFVSPCVGAIVRGKIREKQGINGSFIGDFFVHLCCPLCALVQDAQEVKEMSPGGQVVERE
;
A
#
# COMPACT_ATOMS: atom_id res chain seq x y z
N MET A 1 -20.75 5.15 5.30
CA MET A 1 -19.53 4.39 5.62
C MET A 1 -18.49 4.82 4.60
N ALA A 2 -17.30 5.24 5.03
CA ALA A 2 -16.24 5.56 4.10
C ALA A 2 -15.58 4.25 3.69
N ASP A 3 -15.49 4.00 2.39
CA ASP A 3 -14.78 2.88 1.79
C ASP A 3 -13.55 3.42 1.06
N PHE A 4 -12.57 2.54 0.75
CA PHE A 4 -11.46 2.92 -0.12
C PHE A 4 -12.02 3.43 -1.46
N LYS A 5 -11.42 4.49 -2.01
CA LYS A 5 -11.85 5.05 -3.29
C LYS A 5 -11.56 4.10 -4.45
N HIS A 6 -10.45 3.36 -4.36
CA HIS A 6 -10.01 2.41 -5.37
C HIS A 6 -10.43 0.98 -4.97
N GLY A 7 -10.86 0.21 -5.96
CA GLY A 7 -11.22 -1.20 -5.77
C GLY A 7 -9.99 -2.11 -5.61
N LEU A 8 -10.19 -3.26 -4.96
CA LEU A 8 -9.13 -4.26 -4.73
C LEU A 8 -8.51 -4.78 -6.04
N CYS A 9 -9.30 -5.00 -7.09
CA CYS A 9 -8.79 -5.36 -8.43
C CYS A 9 -8.51 -4.15 -9.32
N GLY A 10 -8.41 -2.94 -8.76
CA GLY A 10 -8.12 -1.69 -9.46
C GLY A 10 -6.69 -1.58 -10.00
N CYS A 11 -5.86 -2.61 -9.83
CA CYS A 11 -4.51 -2.70 -10.40
C CYS A 11 -4.41 -2.27 -11.87
N PHE A 12 -5.43 -2.56 -12.69
CA PHE A 12 -5.43 -2.20 -14.11
C PHE A 12 -5.64 -0.71 -14.40
N ASP A 13 -6.04 0.09 -13.42
CA ASP A 13 -6.21 1.54 -13.58
C ASP A 13 -4.85 2.26 -13.65
N ASP A 14 -3.85 1.75 -12.90
CA ASP A 14 -2.48 2.26 -12.86
C ASP A 14 -1.46 1.17 -13.26
N CYS A 15 -1.48 0.77 -14.54
CA CYS A 15 -0.58 -0.26 -15.09
C CYS A 15 0.91 0.00 -14.81
N GLY A 16 1.36 1.26 -14.81
CA GLY A 16 2.75 1.60 -14.50
C GLY A 16 3.13 1.25 -13.06
N LEU A 17 2.22 1.54 -12.12
CA LEU A 17 2.37 1.27 -10.70
C LEU A 17 2.31 -0.22 -10.41
N CYS A 18 1.46 -0.97 -11.13
CA CYS A 18 1.44 -2.42 -11.12
C CYS A 18 2.77 -3.04 -11.53
N ILE A 19 3.35 -2.58 -12.66
CA ILE A 19 4.61 -3.12 -13.17
C ILE A 19 5.73 -2.84 -12.17
N ILE A 20 5.81 -1.64 -11.63
CA ILE A 20 6.84 -1.28 -10.64
C ILE A 20 6.66 -2.08 -9.34
N THR A 21 5.43 -2.23 -8.86
CA THR A 21 5.14 -3.02 -7.65
C THR A 21 5.40 -4.51 -7.89
N TYR A 22 5.25 -5.00 -9.11
CA TYR A 22 5.58 -6.36 -9.49
C TYR A 22 7.10 -6.61 -9.51
N PHE A 23 7.87 -5.69 -10.08
CA PHE A 23 9.34 -5.82 -10.17
C PHE A 23 10.05 -5.43 -8.86
N VAL A 24 9.51 -4.48 -8.12
CA VAL A 24 10.13 -3.89 -6.92
C VAL A 24 9.06 -3.58 -5.85
N PRO A 25 8.43 -4.61 -5.25
CA PRO A 25 7.36 -4.41 -4.26
C PRO A 25 7.84 -3.70 -2.98
N CYS A 26 9.11 -3.84 -2.63
CA CYS A 26 9.72 -3.18 -1.46
C CYS A 26 9.76 -1.65 -1.61
N TYR A 27 9.91 -1.14 -2.83
CA TYR A 27 9.91 0.29 -3.10
C TYR A 27 8.52 0.90 -2.86
N THR A 28 7.49 0.30 -3.49
CA THR A 28 6.09 0.72 -3.30
C THR A 28 5.69 0.65 -1.83
N PHE A 29 6.06 -0.43 -1.15
CA PHE A 29 5.75 -0.59 0.27
C PHE A 29 6.46 0.43 1.16
N GLY A 30 7.74 0.72 0.90
CA GLY A 30 8.49 1.74 1.62
C GLY A 30 7.89 3.14 1.47
N LYS A 31 7.42 3.48 0.26
CA LYS A 31 6.71 4.75 0.01
C LYS A 31 5.37 4.83 0.73
N ASN A 32 4.60 3.74 0.74
CA ASN A 32 3.33 3.68 1.48
C ASN A 32 3.57 3.85 3.00
N ALA A 33 4.60 3.18 3.53
CA ALA A 33 4.99 3.27 4.94
C ALA A 33 5.49 4.69 5.32
N GLU A 34 6.25 5.34 4.44
CA GLU A 34 6.71 6.72 4.62
C GLU A 34 5.53 7.69 4.71
N ALA A 35 4.50 7.51 3.88
CA ALA A 35 3.31 8.35 3.92
C ALA A 35 2.51 8.23 5.23
N VAL A 36 2.56 7.06 5.88
CA VAL A 36 1.98 6.86 7.21
C VAL A 36 2.96 7.16 8.37
N GLY A 37 4.21 7.52 8.06
CA GLY A 37 5.21 7.97 9.02
C GLY A 37 6.08 6.87 9.67
N ASP A 38 6.10 5.65 9.12
CA ASP A 38 6.90 4.54 9.66
C ASP A 38 8.09 4.19 8.73
N SER A 39 9.19 4.93 8.84
CA SER A 39 10.30 4.87 7.87
C SER A 39 11.45 3.90 8.21
N CYS A 40 11.65 3.50 9.48
CA CYS A 40 12.87 2.76 9.87
C CYS A 40 12.69 1.25 10.12
N VAL A 41 11.54 0.79 10.63
CA VAL A 41 11.35 -0.62 11.00
C VAL A 41 10.89 -1.47 9.81
N LEU A 42 10.18 -0.88 8.86
CA LEU A 42 9.62 -1.59 7.71
C LEU A 42 10.65 -1.85 6.61
N CYS A 43 11.61 -0.95 6.37
CA CYS A 43 12.66 -1.16 5.37
C CYS A 43 13.54 -2.39 5.68
N GLY A 44 13.82 -2.67 6.96
CA GLY A 44 14.57 -3.86 7.38
C GLY A 44 13.80 -5.18 7.22
N LEU A 45 12.47 -5.14 7.39
CA LEU A 45 11.58 -6.31 7.25
C LEU A 45 11.06 -6.52 5.82
N ALA A 46 11.07 -5.47 4.98
CA ALA A 46 10.67 -5.52 3.57
C ALA A 46 11.66 -6.30 2.69
N PHE A 47 12.91 -6.48 3.14
CA PHE A 47 13.91 -7.31 2.46
C PHE A 47 13.57 -8.81 2.48
N LEU A 48 12.69 -9.23 3.40
CA LEU A 48 12.14 -10.59 3.48
C LEU A 48 10.69 -10.59 3.00
N PHE A 49 10.49 -10.49 1.68
CA PHE A 49 9.24 -10.83 0.98
C PHE A 49 7.94 -10.47 1.76
N VAL A 50 7.63 -9.17 1.86
CA VAL A 50 6.33 -8.58 2.24
C VAL A 50 5.49 -9.48 3.15
N SER A 51 5.81 -9.48 4.45
CA SER A 51 4.99 -10.16 5.44
C SER A 51 3.56 -9.56 5.44
N PRO A 52 2.50 -10.37 5.24
CA PRO A 52 1.12 -9.88 5.18
C PRO A 52 0.69 -9.16 6.45
N CYS A 53 1.34 -9.45 7.59
CA CYS A 53 1.15 -8.71 8.83
C CYS A 53 1.57 -7.24 8.69
N VAL A 54 2.72 -6.97 8.08
CA VAL A 54 3.24 -5.60 7.98
C VAL A 54 2.42 -4.80 6.95
N GLY A 55 2.03 -5.46 5.85
CA GLY A 55 1.05 -4.91 4.90
C GLY A 55 -0.27 -4.52 5.56
N ALA A 56 -0.83 -5.41 6.40
CA ALA A 56 -2.04 -5.13 7.15
C ALA A 56 -1.89 -3.96 8.15
N ILE A 57 -0.72 -3.78 8.79
CA ILE A 57 -0.45 -2.64 9.68
C ILE A 57 -0.46 -1.33 8.89
N VAL A 58 0.27 -1.25 7.78
CA VAL A 58 0.34 -0.03 6.94
C VAL A 58 -1.04 0.31 6.40
N ARG A 59 -1.77 -0.69 5.88
CA ARG A 59 -3.14 -0.51 5.41
C ARG A 59 -4.08 -0.02 6.51
N GLY A 60 -3.98 -0.59 7.71
CA GLY A 60 -4.73 -0.13 8.88
C GLY A 60 -4.47 1.35 9.20
N LYS A 61 -3.21 1.79 9.10
CA LYS A 61 -2.84 3.21 9.28
C LYS A 61 -3.40 4.12 8.18
N ILE A 62 -3.39 3.69 6.93
CA ILE A 62 -4.02 4.45 5.82
C ILE A 62 -5.52 4.65 6.10
N ARG A 63 -6.20 3.60 6.60
CA ARG A 63 -7.62 3.68 6.96
C ARG A 63 -7.87 4.64 8.11
N GLU A 64 -7.05 4.59 9.16
CA GLU A 64 -7.15 5.51 10.30
C GLU A 64 -7.01 6.97 9.84
N LYS A 65 -6.04 7.22 8.95
CA LYS A 65 -5.77 8.53 8.35
C LYS A 65 -6.91 9.07 7.50
N GLN A 66 -7.65 8.20 6.80
CA GLN A 66 -8.80 8.56 5.98
C GLN A 66 -10.15 8.45 6.75
N GLY A 67 -10.15 8.03 8.02
CA GLY A 67 -11.37 7.82 8.81
C GLY A 67 -12.23 6.64 8.34
N ILE A 68 -11.61 5.65 7.67
CA ILE A 68 -12.26 4.45 7.14
C ILE A 68 -12.30 3.37 8.22
N ASN A 69 -13.45 2.74 8.41
CA ASN A 69 -13.60 1.67 9.39
C ASN A 69 -13.18 0.31 8.82
N GLY A 70 -12.43 -0.48 9.58
CA GLY A 70 -12.37 -1.93 9.37
C GLY A 70 -11.34 -2.66 10.21
N SER A 71 -10.97 -3.86 9.75
CA SER A 71 -10.35 -4.87 10.61
C SER A 71 -9.00 -5.34 10.09
N PHE A 72 -8.04 -5.42 11.01
CA PHE A 72 -6.70 -5.97 10.78
C PHE A 72 -6.75 -7.38 10.16
N ILE A 73 -7.69 -8.22 10.60
CA ILE A 73 -7.84 -9.59 10.07
C ILE A 73 -8.26 -9.54 8.59
N GLY A 74 -9.19 -8.65 8.23
CA GLY A 74 -9.60 -8.46 6.84
C GLY A 74 -8.46 -7.96 5.97
N ASP A 75 -7.65 -7.02 6.49
CA ASP A 75 -6.49 -6.47 5.79
C ASP A 75 -5.36 -7.49 5.62
N PHE A 76 -5.19 -8.39 6.61
CA PHE A 76 -4.27 -9.52 6.54
C PHE A 76 -4.67 -10.52 5.46
N PHE A 77 -5.95 -10.94 5.41
CA PHE A 77 -6.42 -11.87 4.38
C PHE A 77 -6.33 -11.28 2.98
N VAL A 78 -6.57 -9.98 2.85
CA VAL A 78 -6.42 -9.29 1.56
C VAL A 78 -4.96 -9.30 1.09
N HIS A 79 -4.01 -8.99 1.98
CA HIS A 79 -2.58 -9.09 1.68
C HIS A 79 -2.12 -10.54 1.46
N LEU A 80 -2.77 -11.52 2.08
CA LEU A 80 -2.48 -12.94 1.88
C LEU A 80 -3.02 -13.46 0.52
N CYS A 81 -4.18 -12.97 0.08
CA CYS A 81 -4.85 -13.44 -1.14
C CYS A 81 -4.38 -12.70 -2.41
N CYS A 82 -4.21 -11.38 -2.35
CA CYS A 82 -3.58 -10.60 -3.43
C CYS A 82 -2.71 -9.46 -2.87
N PRO A 83 -1.44 -9.75 -2.51
CA PRO A 83 -0.54 -8.74 -1.92
C PRO A 83 -0.25 -7.59 -2.88
N LEU A 84 -0.09 -7.86 -4.18
CA LEU A 84 0.19 -6.83 -5.19
C LEU A 84 -1.00 -5.89 -5.36
N CYS A 85 -2.21 -6.45 -5.45
CA CYS A 85 -3.45 -5.70 -5.50
C CYS A 85 -3.61 -4.76 -4.31
N ALA A 86 -3.37 -5.31 -3.11
CA ALA A 86 -3.46 -4.55 -1.88
C ALA A 86 -2.42 -3.42 -1.84
N LEU A 87 -1.18 -3.69 -2.25
CA LEU A 87 -0.12 -2.68 -2.30
C LEU A 87 -0.41 -1.55 -3.29
N VAL A 88 -0.89 -1.87 -4.49
CA VAL A 88 -1.23 -0.86 -5.50
C VAL A 88 -2.40 0.00 -5.02
N GLN A 89 -3.44 -0.64 -4.48
CA GLN A 89 -4.57 0.08 -3.89
C GLN A 89 -4.11 1.01 -2.77
N ASP A 90 -3.31 0.52 -1.82
CA ASP A 90 -2.76 1.32 -0.73
C ASP A 90 -1.93 2.50 -1.25
N ALA A 91 -1.19 2.31 -2.35
CA ALA A 91 -0.37 3.35 -2.95
C ALA A 91 -1.22 4.45 -3.65
N GLN A 92 -2.31 4.07 -4.32
CA GLN A 92 -3.28 5.00 -4.90
C GLN A 92 -3.96 5.84 -3.82
N GLU A 93 -4.35 5.22 -2.71
CA GLU A 93 -4.97 5.92 -1.57
C GLU A 93 -3.99 6.88 -0.87
N VAL A 94 -2.71 6.49 -0.78
CA VAL A 94 -1.64 7.34 -0.29
C VAL A 94 -1.41 8.55 -1.21
N LYS A 95 -1.45 8.37 -2.53
CA LYS A 95 -1.32 9.45 -3.53
C LYS A 95 -2.43 10.49 -3.38
N GLU A 96 -3.65 10.05 -3.11
CA GLU A 96 -4.79 10.93 -2.81
C GLU A 96 -4.59 11.70 -1.50
N MET A 97 -3.87 11.12 -0.54
CA MET A 97 -3.57 11.78 0.75
C MET A 97 -2.37 12.73 0.68
N SER A 98 -1.39 12.45 -0.17
CA SER A 98 -0.17 13.25 -0.33
C SER A 98 0.11 13.51 -1.82
N PRO A 99 -0.21 14.71 -2.34
CA PRO A 99 -0.04 15.04 -3.76
C PRO A 99 1.43 15.07 -4.24
N GLY A 100 2.41 14.92 -3.35
CA GLY A 100 3.83 14.75 -3.70
C GLY A 100 4.31 13.30 -3.75
N GLY A 101 3.41 12.33 -3.50
CA GLY A 101 3.79 10.99 -3.06
C GLY A 101 3.83 9.89 -4.11
N GLN A 102 3.65 10.16 -5.41
CA GLN A 102 3.92 9.19 -6.48
C GLN A 102 4.24 9.92 -7.80
N VAL A 103 5.36 10.62 -7.84
CA VAL A 103 6.08 10.80 -9.09
C VAL A 103 7.25 9.85 -9.01
N VAL A 104 7.08 8.65 -9.58
CA VAL A 104 8.25 7.94 -10.08
C VAL A 104 8.84 8.88 -11.12
N GLU A 105 9.96 9.49 -10.75
CA GLU A 105 10.84 10.18 -11.67
C GLU A 105 11.12 9.18 -12.80
N ARG A 106 10.57 9.50 -13.99
CA ARG A 106 10.97 8.85 -15.23
C ARG A 106 12.37 9.40 -15.52
N GLU A 107 13.38 8.77 -14.93
CA GLU A 107 14.74 8.79 -15.48
C GLU A 107 14.98 7.48 -16.24
#